data_AF-A0A1V5E901-F1
#
_entry.id   AF-A0A1V5E901-F1
#
_cell.length_a   1.000
_cell.length_b   1.000
_cell.length_c   1.000
_cell.angle_alpha   90.00
_cell.angle_beta   90.00
_cell.angle_gamma   90.00
#
_symmetry.space_group_name_H-M   'P 1'
#
loop_
_entity.id
_entity.type
_entity.pdbx_description
1 polymer ?
#
loop_
_entity_poly.entity_id
_entity_poly.type
_entity_poly.pdbx_seq_one_letter_code
_entity_poly.pdbx_strand_id
1 'polypeptide(L)' 'MPDVVAFHISRLKDKNPEVRIKSARELGLIGDPIALPALEELFRVETDPEVKRAAQEAGRAIYEKQKSKGQS' A
#
# COMPACT_ATOMS: atom_id res chain seq x y z
N MET A 1 5.59 4.64 -19.42
CA MET A 1 4.96 5.17 -18.19
C MET A 1 5.89 4.87 -17.04
N PRO A 2 6.08 5.78 -16.06
CA PRO A 2 6.72 5.40 -14.81
C PRO A 2 5.98 4.20 -14.24
N ASP A 3 6.72 3.29 -13.59
CA ASP A 3 6.16 2.15 -12.88
C ASP A 3 5.06 2.65 -11.92
N VAL A 4 3.82 2.23 -12.18
CA VAL A 4 2.63 2.66 -11.44
C VAL A 4 2.75 2.34 -9.95
N VAL A 5 3.45 1.25 -9.61
CA VAL A 5 3.71 0.87 -8.22
C VAL A 5 4.68 1.85 -7.58
N ALA A 6 5.79 2.17 -8.25
CA ALA A 6 6.76 3.16 -7.77
C ALA A 6 6.12 4.55 -7.60
N PHE A 7 5.23 4.94 -8.51
CA PHE A 7 4.45 6.17 -8.39
C PHE A 7 3.66 6.19 -7.08
N HIS A 8 2.86 5.17 -6.79
CA HIS A 8 2.06 5.15 -5.55
C HIS A 8 2.91 4.99 -4.28
N ILE A 9 4.01 4.24 -4.32
CA ILE A 9 4.97 4.15 -3.19
C ILE A 9 5.47 5.54 -2.80
N SER A 10 5.84 6.38 -3.78
CA SER A 10 6.32 7.74 -3.51
C SER A 10 5.29 8.61 -2.79
N ARG A 11 4.00 8.39 -3.07
CA ARG A 11 2.87 9.16 -2.55
C ARG A 11 2.44 8.75 -1.14
N LEU A 12 2.95 7.63 -0.61
CA LEU A 12 2.78 7.26 0.81
C LEU A 12 3.44 8.25 1.77
N LYS A 13 4.31 9.15 1.28
CA LYS A 13 4.95 10.22 2.07
C LYS A 13 4.34 11.60 1.82
N ASP A 14 3.22 11.69 1.11
CA ASP A 14 2.58 12.97 0.83
C ASP A 14 2.10 13.63 2.13
N LYS A 15 2.15 14.97 2.18
CA LYS A 15 1.72 15.75 3.35
C LYS A 15 0.22 15.61 3.62
N ASN A 16 -0.59 15.40 2.59
CA ASN A 16 -2.03 15.22 2.71
C ASN A 16 -2.36 13.75 3.07
N PRO A 17 -3.02 13.49 4.22
CA PRO A 17 -3.40 12.14 4.63
C PRO A 17 -4.31 11.45 3.60
N GLU A 18 -5.18 12.17 2.91
CA GLU A 18 -6.04 11.60 1.87
C GLU A 18 -5.25 11.01 0.71
N VAL A 19 -4.13 11.64 0.34
CA VAL A 19 -3.25 11.13 -0.71
C VAL A 19 -2.58 9.84 -0.27
N ARG A 20 -2.13 9.76 1.00
CA ARG A 20 -1.54 8.55 1.57
C ARG A 20 -2.55 7.41 1.58
N ILE A 21 -3.78 7.67 2.02
CA ILE A 21 -4.90 6.70 2.01
C ILE A 21 -5.17 6.20 0.59
N LYS A 22 -5.36 7.12 -0.37
CA LYS A 22 -5.60 6.77 -1.78
C LYS A 22 -4.47 5.90 -2.33
N SER A 23 -3.22 6.29 -2.06
CA SER A 23 -2.05 5.55 -2.56
C SER A 23 -1.92 4.16 -1.94
N ALA A 24 -2.17 4.02 -0.63
CA ALA A 24 -2.19 2.70 0.01
C ALA A 24 -3.26 1.79 -0.60
N ARG A 25 -4.48 2.31 -0.81
CA ARG A 25 -5.58 1.55 -1.44
C ARG A 25 -5.23 1.10 -2.86
N GLU A 26 -4.69 1.99 -3.69
CA GLU A 26 -4.26 1.65 -5.05
C GLU A 26 -3.19 0.55 -5.07
N LEU A 27 -2.19 0.62 -4.17
CA LEU A 27 -1.19 -0.44 -4.03
C LEU A 27 -1.83 -1.79 -3.65
N GLY A 28 -2.82 -1.79 -2.76
CA GLY A 28 -3.62 -2.97 -2.42
C GLY A 28 -4.39 -3.55 -3.61
N LEU A 29 -4.96 -2.68 -4.46
CA LEU A 29 -5.66 -3.09 -5.68
C LEU A 29 -4.70 -3.69 -6.71
N ILE A 30 -3.54 -3.05 -6.92
CA ILE A 30 -2.49 -3.54 -7.83
C ILE A 30 -1.99 -4.92 -7.37
N GLY A 31 -1.75 -5.11 -6.07
CA GLY A 31 -1.41 -6.42 -5.52
C GLY A 31 0.05 -6.84 -5.73
N ASP A 32 0.93 -5.89 -6.08
CA ASP A 32 2.37 -6.16 -6.27
C ASP A 32 3.08 -6.24 -4.91
N PRO A 33 3.77 -7.35 -4.59
CA PRO A 33 4.45 -7.54 -3.32
C PRO A 33 5.62 -6.58 -3.10
N ILE A 34 6.15 -5.93 -4.14
CA ILE A 34 7.20 -4.91 -3.98
C ILE A 34 6.77 -3.72 -3.11
N ALA A 35 5.45 -3.49 -2.97
CA ALA A 35 4.88 -2.43 -2.15
C ALA A 35 4.86 -2.74 -0.64
N LEU A 36 5.01 -4.02 -0.24
CA LEU A 36 4.85 -4.45 1.15
C LEU A 36 5.78 -3.73 2.13
N PRO A 37 7.09 -3.57 1.87
CA PRO A 37 7.98 -2.86 2.79
C PRO A 37 7.57 -1.39 2.99
N ALA A 38 7.08 -0.72 1.95
CA ALA A 38 6.66 0.67 2.03
C ALA A 38 5.34 0.85 2.81
N LEU A 39 4.40 -0.10 2.66
CA LEU A 39 3.15 -0.12 3.43
C LEU A 39 3.40 -0.43 4.91
N GLU A 40 4.35 -1.34 5.20
CA GLU A 40 4.77 -1.64 6.57
C GLU A 40 5.38 -0.40 7.24
N GLU A 41 6.29 0.30 6.55
CA GLU A 41 6.89 1.52 7.08
C GLU A 41 5.83 2.59 7.35
N LEU A 42 4.91 2.81 6.40
CA LEU A 42 3.79 3.74 6.59
C LEU A 42 2.98 3.38 7.83
N PHE A 43 2.64 2.10 8.03
CA PHE A 43 1.90 1.65 9.20
C PHE A 43 2.65 1.91 10.52
N ARG A 44 3.99 1.77 10.54
CA ARG A 44 4.79 1.98 11.75
C ARG A 44 4.88 3.45 12.15
N VAL A 45 5.12 4.34 11.19
CA VAL A 45 5.44 5.76 11.47
C VAL A 45 4.22 6.67 11.52
N GLU A 46 3.10 6.24 10.94
CA GLU A 46 1.90 7.07 10.83
C GLU A 46 1.15 7.22 12.17
N THR A 47 0.62 8.42 12.38
CA THR A 47 -0.21 8.78 13.54
C THR A 47 -1.69 8.87 13.20
N ASP A 48 -2.04 9.17 11.95
CA ASP A 48 -3.43 9.19 11.49
C ASP A 48 -4.01 7.76 11.44
N PRO A 49 -5.07 7.47 12.21
CA PRO A 49 -5.63 6.12 12.30
C PRO A 49 -6.25 5.63 10.99
N GLU A 50 -6.76 6.52 10.14
CA GLU A 50 -7.34 6.12 8.85
C GLU A 50 -6.25 5.72 7.86
N VAL A 51 -5.12 6.45 7.86
CA VAL A 51 -3.96 6.11 7.04
C VAL A 51 -3.35 4.78 7.51
N LYS A 52 -3.22 4.54 8.82
CA LYS A 52 -2.76 3.25 9.36
C LYS A 52 -3.65 2.09 8.92
N ARG A 53 -4.97 2.25 9.04
CA ARG A 53 -5.93 1.24 8.59
C ARG A 53 -5.79 0.96 7.10
N ALA A 54 -5.66 1.99 6.27
CA ALA A 54 -5.47 1.83 4.83
C ALA A 54 -4.17 1.06 4.48
N ALA A 55 -3.07 1.33 5.19
CA ALA A 55 -1.81 0.61 5.00
C ALA A 55 -1.93 -0.88 5.36
N GLN A 56 -2.58 -1.19 6.48
CA GLN A 56 -2.83 -2.56 6.93
C GLN A 56 -3.73 -3.33 5.95
N GLU A 57 -4.84 -2.72 5.52
CA GLU A 57 -5.77 -3.31 4.55
C GLU A 57 -5.09 -3.60 3.21
N ALA A 58 -4.27 -2.66 2.73
CA ALA A 58 -3.51 -2.84 1.50
C ALA A 58 -2.51 -4.00 1.59
N GLY A 59 -1.75 -4.07 2.70
CA GLY A 59 -0.81 -5.16 2.94
C GLY A 59 -1.50 -6.53 2.96
N ARG A 60 -2.65 -6.62 3.63
CA ARG A 60 -3.49 -7.83 3.63
C ARG A 60 -3.97 -8.20 2.22
N ALA A 61 -4.49 -7.23 1.47
CA ALA A 61 -4.99 -7.46 0.11
C ALA A 61 -3.88 -7.98 -0.83
N ILE A 62 -2.67 -7.43 -0.73
CA ILE A 62 -1.51 -7.92 -1.49
C ILE A 62 -1.21 -9.36 -1.11
N TYR A 63 -1.12 -9.69 0.18
CA TYR A 63 -0.82 -11.04 0.65
C TYR A 63 -1.85 -12.07 0.15
N GLU A 64 -3.14 -11.73 0.21
CA GLU A 64 -4.22 -12.61 -0.27
C GLU A 64 -4.13 -12.88 -1.79
N LYS A 65 -3.79 -11.85 -2.58
CA LYS A 65 -3.57 -11.98 -4.04
C LYS A 65 -2.33 -12.82 -4.37
N GLN A 66 -1.28 -12.76 -3.56
CA GLN A 66 -0.10 -13.60 -3.76
C GLN A 66 -0.40 -15.07 -3.42
N LYS A 67 -1.17 -15.32 -2.36
CA LYS A 67 -1.59 -16.67 -1.98
C LYS A 67 -2.44 -17.33 -3.07
N SER A 68 -3.38 -16.61 -3.69
CA SER A 68 -4.22 -17.18 -4.75
C SER A 68 -3.43 -17.51 -6.03
N LYS A 69 -2.41 -16.70 -6.37
CA LYS A 69 -1.53 -16.95 -7.52
C LYS A 69 -0.57 -18.12 -7.32
N GLY A 70 -0.09 -18.34 -6.09
CA GLY A 70 0.79 -19.48 -5.77
C GLY A 70 0.09 -20.84 -5.65
N GLN A 71 -1.24 -20.86 -5.75
CA GLN A 71 -2.07 -22.07 -5.70
C GLN A 71 -2.65 -22.46 -7.08
N SER A 72 -2.25 -21.76 -8.14
CA SER A 72 -2.67 -22.00 -9.53
C SER A 72 -1.58 -22.69 -10.33
#